data_AF-A0A3C0CT72-F1
#
_entry.id   AF-A0A3C0CT72-F1
#
_cell.length_a   1.000
_cell.length_b   1.000
_cell.length_c   1.000
_cell.angle_alpha   90.00
_cell.angle_beta   90.00
_cell.angle_gamma   90.00
#
_symmetry.space_group_name_H-M   'P 1'
#
loop_
_entity.id
_entity.type
_entity.pdbx_description
1 polymer ?
#
loop_
_entity_poly.entity_id
_entity_poly.type
_entity_poly.pdbx_seq_one_letter_code
_entity_poly.pdbx_strand_id
1 'polypeptide(L)'
;GINPEEGVNAIVVASKAISRMKLGRLDEETTANIGTITGGTARNVVAAYCEVFGEARSRTESKAKAQVQHMEEEFKRAADEMGARVDIEIVRSYDGYKLPLDSQVVQIAVEAAGRAGIEPKTHGAGGGSDANVLNAHGFPATVIGVGYTNPHSVDESLEIEDLVKSSAMALEIIKIASGR
;
A
#
# COMPACT_ATOMS: atom_id res chain seq x y z
N GLY A 1 -14.04 27.84 25.36
CA GLY A 1 -12.89 27.76 26.28
C GLY A 1 -12.71 29.12 26.92
N ILE A 2 -11.77 29.24 27.87
CA ILE A 2 -11.51 30.52 28.54
C ILE A 2 -10.73 31.45 27.59
N ASN A 3 -9.56 31.02 27.10
CA ASN A 3 -8.73 31.77 26.14
C ASN A 3 -8.22 30.89 24.97
N PRO A 4 -9.07 30.48 24.01
CA PRO A 4 -8.63 29.62 22.91
C PRO A 4 -7.59 30.26 21.98
N GLU A 5 -7.56 31.59 21.88
CA GLU A 5 -6.63 32.39 21.07
C GLU A 5 -5.17 32.35 21.55
N GLU A 6 -4.93 31.95 22.80
CA GLU A 6 -3.58 31.81 23.37
C GLU A 6 -2.92 30.47 23.02
N GLY A 7 -3.65 29.56 22.35
CA GLY A 7 -3.16 28.22 22.01
C GLY A 7 -3.26 27.89 20.53
N VAL A 8 -2.44 26.94 20.08
CA VAL A 8 -2.51 26.38 18.72
C VAL A 8 -3.12 24.99 18.78
N ASN A 9 -4.25 24.79 18.09
CA ASN A 9 -4.95 23.51 18.11
C ASN A 9 -4.35 22.52 17.09
N ALA A 10 -3.66 21.50 17.58
CA ALA A 10 -2.97 20.50 16.76
C ALA A 10 -3.92 19.68 15.86
N ILE A 11 -5.18 19.45 16.28
CA ILE A 11 -6.18 18.77 15.45
C ILE A 11 -6.55 19.64 14.24
N VAL A 12 -6.64 20.96 14.43
CA VAL A 12 -6.93 21.90 13.34
C VAL A 12 -5.75 22.02 12.38
N VAL A 13 -4.52 21.99 12.88
CA VAL A 13 -3.31 21.93 12.04
C VAL A 13 -3.32 20.68 11.17
N ALA A 14 -3.53 19.50 11.78
CA ALA A 14 -3.59 18.23 11.07
C ALA A 14 -4.72 18.21 10.03
N SER A 15 -5.91 18.70 10.38
CA SER A 15 -7.06 18.72 9.46
C SER A 15 -6.82 19.64 8.27
N LYS A 16 -6.18 20.80 8.46
CA LYS A 16 -5.77 21.68 7.36
C LYS A 16 -4.81 20.99 6.40
N ALA A 17 -3.76 20.35 6.93
CA ALA A 17 -2.80 19.60 6.12
C ALA A 17 -3.51 18.52 5.29
N ILE A 18 -4.30 17.67 5.95
CA ILE A 18 -5.05 16.58 5.30
C ILE A 18 -6.00 17.11 4.23
N SER A 19 -6.70 18.21 4.47
CA SER A 19 -7.65 18.80 3.51
C SER A 19 -7.00 19.29 2.20
N ARG A 20 -5.68 19.54 2.22
CA ARG A 20 -4.89 19.97 1.06
C ARG A 20 -4.14 18.81 0.40
N MET A 21 -4.11 17.65 1.05
CA MET A 21 -3.47 16.46 0.51
C MET A 21 -4.28 15.86 -0.61
N LYS A 22 -3.59 15.36 -1.63
CA LYS A 22 -4.20 14.46 -2.60
C LYS A 22 -4.25 13.07 -1.97
N LEU A 23 -5.44 12.53 -1.76
CA LEU A 23 -5.67 11.25 -1.08
C LEU A 23 -6.63 10.36 -1.90
N GLY A 24 -6.69 9.08 -1.55
CA GLY A 24 -7.44 8.05 -2.26
C GLY A 24 -6.70 7.52 -3.49
N ARG A 25 -7.43 7.29 -4.58
CA ARG A 25 -6.89 6.90 -5.88
C ARG A 25 -6.42 8.14 -6.63
N LEU A 26 -5.11 8.25 -6.85
CA LEU A 26 -4.49 9.42 -7.49
C LEU A 26 -4.33 9.23 -9.00
N ASP A 27 -3.95 8.01 -9.40
CA ASP A 27 -3.90 7.55 -10.78
C ASP A 27 -3.99 6.00 -10.82
N GLU A 28 -3.89 5.42 -12.02
CA GLU A 28 -3.96 3.96 -12.27
C GLU A 28 -3.02 3.12 -11.39
N GLU A 29 -1.93 3.68 -10.89
CA GLU A 29 -0.89 2.95 -10.16
C GLU A 29 -0.54 3.53 -8.78
N THR A 30 -1.10 4.69 -8.41
CA THR A 30 -0.73 5.46 -7.22
C THR A 30 -1.94 5.71 -6.32
N THR A 31 -1.75 5.45 -5.02
CA THR A 31 -2.75 5.71 -3.98
C THR A 31 -2.11 6.36 -2.76
N ALA A 32 -2.88 7.12 -2.00
CA ALA A 32 -2.48 7.61 -0.69
C ALA A 32 -3.64 7.55 0.29
N ASN A 33 -3.37 7.32 1.57
CA ASN A 33 -4.38 7.21 2.60
C ASN A 33 -3.90 7.80 3.92
N ILE A 34 -4.83 8.37 4.70
CA ILE A 34 -4.62 8.64 6.13
C ILE A 34 -5.41 7.59 6.89
N GLY A 35 -4.70 6.65 7.51
CA GLY A 35 -5.32 5.49 8.18
C GLY A 35 -5.85 5.83 9.56
N THR A 36 -5.16 6.69 10.31
CA THR A 36 -5.55 7.06 11.67
C THR A 36 -5.20 8.50 11.98
N ILE A 37 -6.07 9.15 12.76
CA ILE A 37 -5.84 10.47 13.34
C ILE A 37 -6.32 10.44 14.80
N THR A 38 -5.46 10.80 15.73
CA THR A 38 -5.75 10.79 17.16
C THR A 38 -5.23 12.07 17.81
N GLY A 39 -6.08 12.82 18.50
CA GLY A 39 -5.64 14.04 19.16
C GLY A 39 -6.67 14.59 20.15
N GLY A 40 -6.19 15.45 21.05
CA GLY A 40 -7.00 16.07 22.10
C GLY A 40 -7.30 15.16 23.30
N THR A 41 -7.65 15.77 24.42
CA THR A 41 -7.88 15.08 25.71
C THR A 41 -9.26 15.39 26.30
N ALA A 42 -9.81 16.57 26.03
CA ALA A 42 -11.11 16.99 26.51
C ALA A 42 -11.72 18.04 25.57
N ARG A 43 -13.06 18.08 25.53
CA ARG A 43 -13.83 18.96 24.62
C ARG A 43 -13.64 20.46 24.87
N ASN A 44 -13.22 20.84 26.07
CA ASN A 44 -13.02 22.23 26.51
C ASN A 44 -11.53 22.62 26.61
N VAL A 45 -10.62 21.76 26.14
CA VAL A 45 -9.17 21.98 26.14
C VAL A 45 -8.70 22.11 24.70
N VAL A 46 -7.88 23.12 24.41
CA VAL A 46 -7.23 23.25 23.09
C VAL A 46 -6.26 22.08 22.94
N ALA A 47 -6.42 21.28 21.88
CA ALA A 47 -5.62 20.08 21.69
C ALA A 47 -4.16 20.45 21.41
N ALA A 48 -3.26 20.13 22.35
CA ALA A 48 -1.83 20.40 22.23
C ALA A 48 -1.08 19.40 21.33
N TYR A 49 -1.68 18.23 21.07
CA TYR A 49 -1.06 17.14 20.31
C TYR A 49 -2.07 16.42 19.43
N CYS A 50 -1.61 16.00 18.25
CA CYS A 50 -2.34 15.20 17.28
C CYS A 50 -1.33 14.30 16.54
N GLU A 51 -1.61 13.01 16.49
CA GLU A 51 -0.82 12.01 15.77
C GLU A 51 -1.60 11.54 14.55
N VAL A 52 -0.90 11.44 13.41
CA VAL A 52 -1.49 11.02 12.14
C VAL A 52 -0.60 9.96 11.52
N PHE A 53 -1.19 8.82 11.15
CA PHE A 53 -0.52 7.80 10.35
C PHE A 53 -1.17 7.72 8.98
N GLY A 54 -0.34 7.73 7.95
CA GLY A 54 -0.75 7.63 6.56
C GLY A 54 0.23 6.82 5.75
N GLU A 55 -0.16 6.53 4.51
CA GLU A 55 0.66 5.80 3.56
C GLU A 55 0.50 6.37 2.15
N ALA A 56 1.51 6.14 1.32
CA ALA A 56 1.45 6.33 -0.12
C ALA A 56 2.07 5.11 -0.81
N ARG A 57 1.41 4.63 -1.87
CA ARG A 57 1.83 3.47 -2.65
C ARG A 57 1.87 3.85 -4.11
N SER A 58 2.90 3.41 -4.83
CA SER A 58 2.91 3.45 -6.29
C SER A 58 3.70 2.29 -6.85
N ARG A 59 3.33 1.83 -8.06
CA ARG A 59 4.17 0.91 -8.85
C ARG A 59 5.40 1.61 -9.45
N THR A 60 5.40 2.94 -9.45
CA THR A 60 6.51 3.77 -9.91
C THR A 60 7.13 4.51 -8.71
N GLU A 61 8.40 4.22 -8.41
CA GLU A 61 9.07 4.73 -7.21
C GLU A 61 9.07 6.26 -7.12
N SER A 62 9.34 6.94 -8.23
CA SER A 62 9.34 8.41 -8.27
C SER A 62 7.97 9.01 -7.94
N LYS A 63 6.87 8.35 -8.32
CA LYS A 63 5.51 8.79 -7.98
C LYS A 63 5.20 8.59 -6.50
N ALA A 64 5.61 7.46 -5.91
CA ALA A 64 5.48 7.24 -4.47
C ALA A 64 6.25 8.30 -3.68
N LYS A 65 7.50 8.57 -4.06
CA LYS A 65 8.34 9.62 -3.45
C LYS A 65 7.70 11.01 -3.57
N ALA A 66 7.23 11.38 -4.75
CA ALA A 66 6.57 12.67 -4.98
C ALA A 66 5.31 12.82 -4.12
N GLN A 67 4.52 11.76 -3.96
CA GLN A 67 3.33 11.78 -3.13
C GLN A 67 3.67 11.88 -1.63
N VAL A 68 4.67 11.15 -1.15
CA VAL A 68 5.15 11.28 0.24
C VAL A 68 5.65 12.69 0.51
N GLN A 69 6.44 13.25 -0.41
CA GLN A 69 6.93 14.63 -0.31
C GLN A 69 5.77 15.63 -0.27
N HIS A 70 4.76 15.47 -1.13
CA HIS A 70 3.55 16.29 -1.09
C HIS A 70 2.87 16.26 0.28
N MET A 71 2.71 15.07 0.87
CA MET A 71 2.10 14.92 2.20
C MET A 71 2.95 15.60 3.29
N GLU A 72 4.26 15.41 3.25
CA GLU A 72 5.20 16.05 4.17
C GLU A 72 5.14 17.58 4.09
N GLU A 73 5.14 18.13 2.88
CA GLU A 73 5.07 19.57 2.62
C GLU A 73 3.76 20.19 3.11
N GLU A 74 2.61 19.53 2.92
CA GLU A 74 1.33 20.05 3.42
C GLU A 74 1.24 20.04 4.95
N PHE A 75 1.85 19.07 5.63
CA PHE A 75 1.97 19.08 7.09
C PHE A 75 2.86 20.22 7.58
N LYS A 76 4.05 20.39 6.98
CA LYS A 76 4.98 21.48 7.31
C LYS A 76 4.33 22.85 7.08
N ARG A 77 3.69 23.05 5.92
CA ARG A 77 3.00 24.30 5.59
C ARG A 77 1.87 24.62 6.58
N ALA A 78 1.04 23.64 6.93
CA ALA A 78 -0.04 23.87 7.88
C ALA A 78 0.48 24.20 9.29
N ALA A 79 1.58 23.57 9.71
CA ALA A 79 2.23 23.87 10.98
C ALA A 79 2.80 25.29 11.00
N ASP A 80 3.54 25.68 9.96
CA ASP A 80 4.14 27.02 9.84
C ASP A 80 3.07 28.12 9.83
N GLU A 81 1.99 27.95 9.06
CA GLU A 81 0.87 28.90 9.00
C GLU A 81 0.19 29.14 10.35
N MET A 82 0.26 28.18 11.26
CA MET A 82 -0.43 28.22 12.55
C MET A 82 0.51 28.38 13.74
N GLY A 83 1.83 28.45 13.50
CA GLY A 83 2.83 28.51 14.58
C GLY A 83 2.92 27.21 15.40
N ALA A 84 2.67 26.06 14.78
CA ALA A 84 2.83 24.75 15.41
C ALA A 84 4.19 24.12 15.05
N ARG A 85 4.56 23.07 15.79
CA ARG A 85 5.66 22.17 15.42
C ARG A 85 5.08 20.89 14.83
N VAL A 86 5.77 20.35 13.82
CA VAL A 86 5.50 19.01 13.29
C VAL A 86 6.79 18.20 13.29
N ASP A 87 6.71 16.95 13.76
CA ASP A 87 7.76 15.96 13.65
C ASP A 87 7.25 14.86 12.71
N ILE A 88 8.03 14.52 11.68
CA ILE A 88 7.61 13.61 10.60
C ILE A 88 8.62 12.47 10.49
N GLU A 89 8.14 11.24 10.56
CA GLU A 89 8.91 10.03 10.29
C GLU A 89 8.40 9.38 8.99
N ILE A 90 9.31 9.09 8.07
CA ILE A 90 9.01 8.41 6.80
C ILE A 90 9.71 7.07 6.81
N VAL A 91 8.92 5.99 6.83
CA VAL A 91 9.43 4.61 6.78
C VAL A 91 9.07 3.99 5.44
N ARG A 92 10.06 3.44 4.75
CA ARG A 92 9.83 2.63 3.55
C ARG A 92 9.44 1.22 3.97
N SER A 93 8.19 0.82 3.74
CA SER A 93 7.71 -0.51 4.13
C SER A 93 8.30 -1.63 3.26
N TYR A 94 8.36 -1.42 1.94
CA TYR A 94 8.94 -2.36 0.98
C TYR A 94 9.19 -1.68 -0.38
N ASP A 95 9.96 -2.35 -1.24
CA ASP A 95 10.29 -1.89 -2.58
C ASP A 95 9.26 -2.43 -3.60
N GLY A 96 8.91 -1.61 -4.58
CA GLY A 96 8.17 -2.09 -5.75
C GLY A 96 9.07 -2.91 -6.66
N TYR A 97 8.49 -3.81 -7.46
CA TYR A 97 9.22 -4.57 -8.47
C TYR A 97 8.41 -4.69 -9.75
N LYS A 98 9.13 -4.94 -10.86
CA LYS A 98 8.53 -5.24 -12.17
C LYS A 98 9.34 -6.34 -12.84
N LEU A 99 8.72 -7.50 -13.03
CA LEU A 99 9.32 -8.62 -13.75
C LEU A 99 9.06 -8.49 -15.26
N PRO A 100 10.07 -8.70 -16.12
CA PRO A 100 9.85 -8.89 -17.55
C PRO A 100 8.94 -10.08 -17.82
N LEU A 101 8.07 -9.98 -18.81
CA LEU A 101 7.13 -11.06 -19.14
C LEU A 101 7.85 -12.32 -19.62
N ASP A 102 9.02 -12.17 -20.24
CA ASP A 102 9.91 -13.24 -20.71
C ASP A 102 10.85 -13.78 -19.62
N SER A 103 10.78 -13.25 -18.38
CA SER A 103 11.58 -13.80 -17.28
C SER A 103 11.16 -15.22 -16.92
N GLN A 104 12.14 -16.04 -16.52
CA GLN A 104 11.92 -17.46 -16.24
C GLN A 104 10.77 -17.71 -15.24
N VAL A 105 10.72 -16.94 -14.15
CA VAL A 105 9.68 -17.09 -13.12
C VAL A 105 8.28 -16.79 -13.65
N VAL A 106 8.14 -15.82 -14.57
CA VAL A 106 6.85 -15.48 -15.20
C VAL A 106 6.47 -16.54 -16.23
N GLN A 107 7.42 -17.00 -17.05
CA GLN A 107 7.16 -18.04 -18.05
C GLN A 107 6.73 -19.37 -17.42
N ILE A 108 7.38 -19.79 -16.33
CA ILE A 108 6.98 -20.98 -15.56
C ILE A 108 5.54 -20.83 -15.04
N ALA A 109 5.19 -19.67 -14.48
CA ALA A 109 3.85 -19.43 -13.96
C ALA A 109 2.78 -19.44 -15.07
N VAL A 110 3.07 -18.83 -16.22
CA VAL A 110 2.16 -18.81 -17.39
C VAL A 110 1.94 -20.20 -17.95
N GLU A 111 3.01 -20.99 -18.11
CA GLU A 111 2.91 -22.37 -18.59
C GLU A 111 2.15 -23.24 -17.59
N ALA A 112 2.46 -23.13 -16.30
CA ALA A 112 1.78 -23.88 -15.24
C ALA A 112 0.27 -23.59 -15.20
N ALA A 113 -0.13 -22.32 -15.34
CA ALA A 113 -1.54 -21.95 -15.44
C ALA A 113 -2.22 -22.65 -16.62
N GLY A 114 -1.59 -22.64 -17.80
CA GLY A 114 -2.11 -23.33 -18.98
C GLY A 114 -2.26 -24.85 -18.77
N ARG A 115 -1.25 -25.51 -18.18
CA ARG A 115 -1.30 -26.94 -17.84
C ARG A 115 -2.37 -27.27 -16.80
N ALA A 116 -2.67 -26.33 -15.89
CA ALA A 116 -3.72 -26.46 -14.89
C ALA A 116 -5.13 -26.11 -15.42
N GLY A 117 -5.28 -25.81 -16.72
CA GLY A 117 -6.57 -25.45 -17.32
C GLY A 117 -7.05 -24.04 -16.96
N ILE A 118 -6.14 -23.15 -16.57
CA ILE A 118 -6.40 -21.75 -16.21
C ILE A 118 -5.92 -20.87 -17.36
N GLU A 119 -6.76 -19.94 -17.83
CA GLU A 119 -6.34 -18.93 -18.82
C GLU A 119 -5.31 -17.98 -18.17
N PRO A 120 -4.04 -17.94 -18.62
CA PRO A 120 -3.02 -17.14 -17.97
C PRO A 120 -3.26 -15.65 -18.20
N LYS A 121 -3.34 -14.87 -17.13
CA LYS A 121 -3.45 -13.40 -17.17
C LYS A 121 -2.41 -12.78 -16.23
N THR A 122 -1.59 -11.88 -16.77
CA THR A 122 -0.63 -11.11 -15.98
C THR A 122 -1.20 -9.71 -15.72
N HIS A 123 -1.03 -9.21 -14.49
CA HIS A 123 -1.45 -7.87 -14.11
C HIS A 123 -0.54 -7.33 -13.01
N GLY A 124 -0.56 -6.01 -12.80
CA GLY A 124 0.12 -5.39 -11.67
C GLY A 124 -0.77 -5.40 -10.43
N ALA A 125 -0.20 -5.73 -9.28
CA ALA A 125 -0.87 -5.59 -7.98
C ALA A 125 -0.57 -4.22 -7.35
N GLY A 126 -1.51 -3.69 -6.56
CA GLY A 126 -1.35 -2.44 -5.79
C GLY A 126 -0.92 -2.63 -4.33
N GLY A 127 -0.79 -3.89 -3.89
CA GLY A 127 -0.36 -4.27 -2.54
C GLY A 127 1.09 -4.75 -2.49
N GLY A 128 1.60 -4.91 -1.27
CA GLY A 128 2.87 -5.58 -1.00
C GLY A 128 2.67 -7.05 -0.62
N SER A 129 3.69 -7.85 -0.85
CA SER A 129 3.78 -9.25 -0.43
C SER A 129 5.25 -9.61 -0.17
N ASP A 130 5.52 -10.82 0.30
CA ASP A 130 6.90 -11.31 0.47
C ASP A 130 7.68 -11.31 -0.86
N ALA A 131 7.00 -11.34 -2.01
CA ALA A 131 7.65 -11.21 -3.31
C ALA A 131 8.40 -9.87 -3.44
N ASN A 132 7.91 -8.79 -2.83
CA ASN A 132 8.62 -7.51 -2.83
C ASN A 132 9.99 -7.64 -2.16
N VAL A 133 10.03 -8.29 -0.99
CA VAL A 133 11.26 -8.51 -0.23
C VAL A 133 12.21 -9.44 -0.98
N LEU A 134 11.70 -10.54 -1.55
CA LEU A 134 12.52 -11.49 -2.33
C LEU A 134 13.17 -10.81 -3.55
N ASN A 135 12.39 -10.03 -4.32
CA ASN A 135 12.92 -9.32 -5.48
C ASN A 135 13.95 -8.25 -5.07
N ALA A 136 13.75 -7.54 -3.97
CA ALA A 136 14.72 -6.57 -3.45
C ALA A 136 16.06 -7.22 -3.08
N HIS A 137 16.04 -8.50 -2.68
CA HIS A 137 17.25 -9.29 -2.38
C HIS A 137 17.80 -10.04 -3.60
N GLY A 138 17.29 -9.77 -4.81
CA GLY A 138 17.79 -10.36 -6.05
C GLY A 138 17.26 -11.76 -6.37
N PHE A 139 16.18 -12.19 -5.71
CA PHE A 139 15.47 -13.43 -6.03
C PHE A 139 14.20 -13.12 -6.82
N PRO A 140 14.17 -13.35 -8.15
CA PRO A 140 12.99 -13.08 -8.96
C PRO A 140 11.78 -13.88 -8.46
N ALA A 141 10.73 -13.18 -8.03
CA ALA A 141 9.54 -13.79 -7.45
C ALA A 141 8.27 -13.14 -8.00
N THR A 142 7.32 -13.96 -8.47
CA THR A 142 5.97 -13.50 -8.85
C THR A 142 4.94 -14.02 -7.86
N VAL A 143 3.83 -13.30 -7.74
CA VAL A 143 2.67 -13.72 -6.95
C VAL A 143 1.71 -14.48 -7.85
N ILE A 144 1.15 -15.57 -7.33
CA ILE A 144 0.11 -16.37 -8.00
C ILE A 144 -1.25 -16.02 -7.38
N GLY A 145 -2.24 -15.71 -8.22
CA GLY A 145 -3.61 -15.53 -7.76
C GLY A 145 -4.23 -16.86 -7.33
N VAL A 146 -4.82 -16.92 -6.14
CA VAL A 146 -5.38 -18.16 -5.56
C VAL A 146 -6.91 -18.18 -5.50
N GLY A 147 -7.59 -17.10 -5.94
CA GLY A 147 -9.04 -17.07 -6.13
C GLY A 147 -9.87 -16.59 -4.93
N TYR A 148 -9.25 -16.04 -3.88
CA TYR A 148 -10.03 -15.46 -2.78
C TYR A 148 -10.78 -14.19 -3.23
N THR A 149 -11.93 -13.94 -2.60
CA THR A 149 -12.79 -12.78 -2.81
C THR A 149 -12.97 -12.04 -1.48
N ASN A 150 -12.99 -10.71 -1.52
CA ASN A 150 -13.12 -9.82 -0.36
C ASN A 150 -12.06 -10.06 0.75
N PRO A 151 -10.75 -10.07 0.44
CA PRO A 151 -9.73 -10.24 1.47
C PRO A 151 -9.85 -9.13 2.54
N HIS A 152 -9.57 -9.48 3.80
CA HIS A 152 -9.64 -8.57 4.96
C HIS A 152 -11.06 -8.10 5.30
N SER A 153 -12.07 -8.92 4.98
CA SER A 153 -13.48 -8.69 5.29
C SER A 153 -14.03 -9.89 6.06
N VAL A 154 -15.14 -9.70 6.78
CA VAL A 154 -15.93 -10.82 7.33
C VAL A 154 -16.61 -11.64 6.23
N ASP A 155 -16.69 -11.08 5.01
CA ASP A 155 -17.22 -11.73 3.80
C ASP A 155 -16.11 -12.36 2.94
N GLU A 156 -14.91 -12.56 3.50
CA GLU A 156 -13.80 -13.24 2.83
C GLU A 156 -14.19 -14.68 2.50
N SER A 157 -14.11 -15.03 1.21
CA SER A 157 -14.55 -16.33 0.71
C SER A 157 -13.72 -16.79 -0.49
N LEU A 158 -13.81 -18.08 -0.81
CA LEU A 158 -13.09 -18.69 -1.92
C LEU A 158 -13.88 -19.91 -2.43
N GLU A 159 -13.99 -20.05 -3.74
CA GLU A 159 -14.67 -21.18 -4.37
C GLU A 159 -13.80 -22.44 -4.29
N ILE A 160 -14.41 -23.59 -3.93
CA ILE A 160 -13.67 -24.86 -3.81
C ILE A 160 -12.95 -25.21 -5.13
N GLU A 161 -13.55 -24.89 -6.26
CA GLU A 161 -12.93 -25.09 -7.57
C GLU A 161 -11.62 -24.31 -7.73
N ASP A 162 -11.56 -23.07 -7.24
CA ASP A 162 -10.34 -22.24 -7.29
C ASP A 162 -9.27 -22.76 -6.32
N LEU A 163 -9.67 -23.34 -5.18
CA LEU A 163 -8.73 -24.03 -4.28
C LEU A 163 -8.08 -25.25 -4.96
N VAL A 164 -8.88 -26.03 -5.69
CA VAL A 164 -8.37 -27.19 -6.43
C VAL A 164 -7.45 -26.75 -7.57
N LYS A 165 -7.84 -25.71 -8.32
CA LYS A 165 -7.03 -25.15 -9.42
C LYS A 165 -5.71 -24.54 -8.93
N SER A 166 -5.71 -23.82 -7.82
CA SER A 166 -4.48 -23.28 -7.23
C SER A 166 -3.52 -24.39 -6.78
N SER A 167 -4.05 -25.47 -6.22
CA SER A 167 -3.26 -26.67 -5.89
C SER A 167 -2.67 -27.35 -7.13
N ALA A 168 -3.47 -27.47 -8.20
CA ALA A 168 -3.00 -28.00 -9.49
C ALA A 168 -1.91 -27.11 -10.10
N MET A 169 -2.07 -25.78 -10.03
CA MET A 169 -1.08 -24.82 -10.50
C MET A 169 0.24 -24.95 -9.75
N ALA A 170 0.21 -25.10 -8.42
CA ALA A 170 1.41 -25.34 -7.63
C ALA A 170 2.15 -26.63 -8.05
N LEU A 171 1.40 -27.71 -8.32
CA LEU A 171 1.98 -28.96 -8.82
C LEU A 171 2.64 -28.79 -10.20
N GLU A 172 1.98 -28.08 -11.12
CA GLU A 172 2.54 -27.83 -12.46
C GLU A 172 3.79 -26.95 -12.41
N ILE A 173 3.84 -25.94 -11.52
CA ILE A 173 5.06 -25.15 -11.27
C ILE A 173 6.21 -26.07 -10.83
N ILE A 174 5.97 -26.98 -9.88
CA ILE A 174 7.00 -27.92 -9.39
C ILE A 174 7.48 -28.84 -10.52
N LYS A 175 6.55 -29.38 -11.33
CA LYS A 175 6.90 -30.25 -12.47
C LYS A 175 7.79 -29.50 -13.46
N ILE A 176 7.37 -28.34 -13.94
CA ILE A 176 8.12 -27.52 -14.90
C ILE A 176 9.49 -27.15 -14.34
N ALA A 177 9.57 -26.66 -13.10
CA ALA A 177 10.83 -26.30 -12.45
C ALA A 177 11.78 -27.50 -12.26
N SER A 178 11.23 -28.72 -12.13
CA SER A 178 11.99 -29.96 -12.06
C SER A 178 12.33 -30.60 -13.42
N GLY A 179 11.92 -30.00 -14.54
CA GLY A 179 12.12 -30.52 -15.89
C GLY A 179 11.16 -31.66 -16.28
N ARG A 180 9.94 -31.66 -15.72
CA ARG A 180 8.90 -32.68 -15.94
C ARG A 180 7.65 -32.15 -16.65
#